data_AF-A0A1M7TXG2-F1
#
_entry.id   AF-A0A1M7TXG2-F1
#
_cell.length_a   1.000
_cell.length_b   1.000
_cell.length_c   1.000
_cell.angle_alpha   90.00
_cell.angle_beta   90.00
_cell.angle_gamma   90.00
#
_symmetry.space_group_name_H-M   'P 1'
#
loop_
_entity.id
_entity.type
_entity.pdbx_description
1 polymer ?
#
loop_
_entity_poly.entity_id
_entity_poly.type
_entity_poly.pdbx_seq_one_letter_code
_entity_poly.pdbx_strand_id
1 'polypeptide(L)'
;MPYEADDLLYNYEGISSVSGAIEAFVAQMNANLDEVDAVIRNLLANGWGGSEGAAAFQAQSAKWHSGANDMAVTLRSLSTKVGDAGINMKALDQNVASRFGVS
;
A
#
# COMPACT_ATOMS: atom_id res chain seq x y z
N MET A 1 11.20 14.72 30.16
CA MET A 1 10.03 13.83 30.06
C MET A 1 10.48 12.59 29.32
N PRO A 2 10.54 11.41 29.96
CA PRO A 2 10.77 10.18 29.24
C PRO A 2 9.49 9.87 28.46
N TYR A 3 9.61 9.53 27.18
CA TYR A 3 8.50 8.88 26.47
C TYR A 3 8.25 7.55 27.20
N GLU A 4 7.05 7.36 27.73
CA GLU A 4 6.73 6.12 28.43
C GLU A 4 6.72 4.96 27.43
N ALA A 5 7.26 3.80 27.82
CA ALA A 5 7.42 2.65 26.93
C ALA A 5 6.12 2.23 26.22
N ASP A 6 4.97 2.58 26.79
CA ASP A 6 3.63 2.34 26.25
C ASP A 6 3.36 3.16 24.97
N ASP A 7 3.82 4.43 24.89
CA ASP A 7 3.65 5.27 23.68
C ASP A 7 4.43 4.68 22.48
N LEU A 8 5.60 4.10 22.76
CA LEU A 8 6.46 3.50 21.74
C LEU A 8 5.90 2.19 21.19
N LEU A 9 5.32 1.36 22.07
CA LEU A 9 4.63 0.14 21.68
C LEU A 9 3.39 0.44 20.83
N TYR A 10 2.57 1.42 21.26
CA TYR A 10 1.38 1.87 20.53
C TYR A 10 1.72 2.40 19.13
N ASN A 11 2.79 3.19 19.01
CA ASN A 11 3.28 3.67 17.73
C ASN A 11 3.68 2.50 16.80
N TYR A 12 4.34 1.46 17.31
CA TYR A 12 4.74 0.31 16.51
C TYR A 12 3.54 -0.54 16.03
N GLU A 13 2.57 -0.81 16.91
CA GLU A 13 1.33 -1.51 16.54
C GLU A 13 0.52 -0.71 15.51
N GLY A 14 0.44 0.62 15.68
CA GLY A 14 -0.18 1.52 14.71
C GLY A 14 0.49 1.46 13.34
N ILE A 15 1.83 1.44 13.30
CA ILE A 15 2.61 1.31 12.06
C ILE A 15 2.35 -0.03 11.36
N SER A 16 2.36 -1.15 12.10
CA SER A 16 2.07 -2.47 11.54
C SER A 16 0.64 -2.56 10.99
N SER A 17 -0.33 -1.96 11.69
CA SER A 17 -1.71 -1.84 11.22
C SER A 17 -1.83 -1.05 9.92
N VAL A 18 -1.09 0.06 9.79
CA VAL A 18 -1.09 0.88 8.56
C VAL A 18 -0.50 0.11 7.38
N SER A 19 0.61 -0.61 7.58
CA SER A 19 1.21 -1.46 6.54
C SER A 19 0.23 -2.54 6.04
N GLY A 20 -0.46 -3.23 6.97
CA GLY A 20 -1.48 -4.21 6.62
C GLY A 20 -2.66 -3.60 5.85
N ALA A 21 -3.12 -2.42 6.27
CA ALA A 21 -4.19 -1.70 5.59
C ALA A 21 -3.80 -1.27 4.17
N ILE A 22 -2.54 -0.84 3.97
CA ILE A 22 -2.01 -0.48 2.65
C ILE A 22 -2.00 -1.69 1.72
N GLU A 23 -1.49 -2.85 2.15
CA GLU A 23 -1.47 -4.05 1.30
C GLU A 23 -2.89 -4.52 0.97
N ALA A 24 -3.81 -4.48 1.94
CA ALA A 24 -5.21 -4.82 1.70
C ALA A 24 -5.86 -3.86 0.69
N PHE A 25 -5.61 -2.55 0.80
CA PHE A 25 -6.10 -1.56 -0.16
C PHE A 25 -5.56 -1.81 -1.56
N VAL A 26 -4.25 -2.05 -1.72
CA VAL A 26 -3.63 -2.33 -3.01
C VAL A 26 -4.19 -3.61 -3.63
N ALA A 27 -4.39 -4.66 -2.84
CA ALA A 27 -4.98 -5.90 -3.30
C ALA A 27 -6.43 -5.69 -3.79
N GLN A 28 -7.25 -4.96 -3.02
CA GLN A 28 -8.62 -4.65 -3.39
C GLN A 28 -8.70 -3.79 -4.66
N MET A 29 -7.83 -2.78 -4.77
CA MET A 29 -7.74 -1.94 -5.96
C MET A 29 -7.45 -2.78 -7.21
N ASN A 30 -6.46 -3.67 -7.15
CA ASN A 30 -6.12 -4.54 -8.28
C ASN A 30 -7.28 -5.48 -8.64
N ALA A 31 -7.93 -6.09 -7.64
CA ALA A 31 -9.10 -6.94 -7.87
C ALA A 31 -10.24 -6.21 -8.59
N ASN A 32 -10.53 -4.96 -8.18
CA ASN A 32 -11.56 -4.14 -8.83
C ASN A 32 -11.19 -3.79 -10.28
N LEU A 33 -9.91 -3.53 -10.56
CA LEU A 33 -9.44 -3.25 -11.92
C LEU A 33 -9.53 -4.48 -12.82
N ASP A 34 -9.15 -5.65 -12.30
CA ASP A 34 -9.29 -6.94 -12.99
C ASP A 34 -10.76 -7.25 -13.32
N GLU A 35 -11.69 -6.91 -12.42
CA GLU A 35 -13.13 -7.07 -12.64
C GLU A 35 -13.63 -6.15 -13.77
N VAL A 36 -13.23 -4.87 -13.77
CA VAL A 36 -13.55 -3.93 -14.86
C VAL A 36 -13.01 -4.45 -16.20
N ASP A 37 -11.78 -4.97 -16.19
CA ASP A 37 -11.14 -5.58 -17.35
C ASP A 37 -11.96 -6.75 -17.90
N ALA A 38 -12.39 -7.66 -17.01
CA ALA A 38 -13.18 -8.83 -17.38
C ALA A 38 -14.54 -8.44 -17.98
N VAL A 39 -15.24 -7.48 -17.35
CA VAL A 39 -16.54 -6.99 -17.83
C VAL A 39 -16.41 -6.39 -19.23
N ILE A 40 -15.43 -5.51 -19.47
CA ILE A 40 -15.31 -4.85 -20.77
C ILE A 40 -14.83 -5.84 -21.83
N ARG A 41 -13.92 -6.77 -21.53
CA ARG A 41 -13.53 -7.84 -22.46
C ARG A 41 -14.72 -8.70 -22.87
N ASN A 42 -15.62 -9.01 -21.94
CA ASN A 42 -16.85 -9.73 -22.24
C ASN A 42 -17.76 -8.94 -23.19
N LEU A 43 -17.94 -7.63 -22.93
CA LEU A 43 -18.71 -6.76 -23.82
C LEU A 43 -18.12 -6.70 -25.23
N LEU A 44 -16.79 -6.56 -25.34
CA LEU A 44 -16.09 -6.55 -26.63
C LEU A 44 -16.25 -7.86 -27.38
N ALA A 45 -16.15 -9.00 -26.69
CA ALA A 45 -16.36 -10.33 -27.28
C ALA A 45 -17.81 -10.52 -27.79
N ASN A 46 -18.77 -9.84 -27.17
CA ASN A 46 -20.19 -9.86 -27.55
C ASN A 46 -20.58 -8.74 -28.54
N GLY A 47 -19.60 -8.08 -29.17
CA GLY A 47 -19.83 -7.16 -30.28
C GLY A 47 -20.15 -5.71 -29.90
N TRP A 48 -20.01 -5.32 -28.63
CA TRP A 48 -20.32 -3.97 -28.15
C TRP A 48 -19.46 -2.86 -28.80
N GLY A 49 -18.18 -3.15 -29.10
CA GLY A 49 -17.20 -2.09 -29.40
C GLY A 49 -16.65 -2.03 -30.82
N GLY A 50 -16.84 -3.06 -31.66
CA GLY A 50 -16.10 -3.16 -32.92
C GLY A 50 -14.57 -3.03 -32.74
N SER A 51 -13.84 -2.73 -33.81
CA SER A 51 -12.38 -2.52 -33.76
C SER A 51 -11.98 -1.27 -32.97
N GLU A 52 -12.75 -0.19 -33.08
CA GLU A 52 -12.47 1.10 -32.46
C GLU A 52 -12.64 1.07 -30.94
N GLY A 53 -13.70 0.42 -30.44
CA GLY A 53 -13.95 0.25 -29.01
C GLY A 53 -12.91 -0.65 -28.35
N ALA A 54 -12.46 -1.70 -29.06
CA ALA A 54 -11.38 -2.58 -28.57
C ALA A 54 -10.06 -1.81 -28.43
N ALA A 55 -9.70 -0.99 -29.42
CA ALA A 55 -8.48 -0.18 -29.37
C ALA A 55 -8.54 0.90 -28.26
N ALA A 56 -9.67 1.58 -28.12
CA ALA A 56 -9.89 2.58 -27.08
C ALA A 56 -9.81 1.97 -25.68
N PHE A 57 -10.46 0.82 -25.47
CA PHE A 57 -10.38 0.08 -24.21
C PHE A 57 -8.95 -0.34 -23.91
N GLN A 58 -8.23 -0.93 -24.87
CA GLN A 58 -6.86 -1.39 -24.66
C GLN A 58 -5.92 -0.24 -24.29
N ALA A 59 -6.07 0.93 -24.93
CA ALA A 59 -5.28 2.12 -24.60
C ALA A 59 -5.61 2.67 -23.21
N GLN A 60 -6.88 2.64 -22.80
CA GLN A 60 -7.30 3.15 -21.51
C GLN A 60 -7.00 2.16 -20.36
N SER A 61 -7.10 0.85 -20.61
CA SER A 61 -6.77 -0.17 -19.63
C SER A 61 -5.29 -0.18 -19.29
N ALA A 62 -4.43 -0.01 -20.29
CA ALA A 62 -3.00 0.17 -20.06
C ALA A 62 -2.71 1.38 -19.14
N LYS A 63 -3.43 2.48 -19.31
CA LYS A 63 -3.24 3.70 -18.49
C LYS A 63 -3.64 3.49 -17.04
N TRP A 64 -4.83 2.93 -16.77
CA TRP A 64 -5.22 2.72 -15.37
C TRP A 64 -4.37 1.67 -14.69
N HIS A 65 -3.91 0.62 -15.40
CA HIS A 65 -3.01 -0.37 -14.82
C HIS A 65 -1.65 0.24 -14.48
N SER A 66 -1.11 1.10 -15.35
CA SER A 66 0.10 1.85 -15.03
C SER A 66 -0.08 2.73 -13.80
N GLY A 67 -1.17 3.50 -13.73
CA GLY A 67 -1.44 4.38 -12.58
C GLY A 67 -1.68 3.61 -11.29
N ALA A 68 -2.35 2.46 -11.36
CA ALA A 68 -2.54 1.56 -10.23
C ALA A 68 -1.23 0.96 -9.74
N ASN A 69 -0.34 0.56 -10.65
CA ASN A 69 1.00 0.10 -10.30
C ASN A 69 1.81 1.21 -9.61
N ASP A 70 1.81 2.43 -10.15
CA ASP A 70 2.56 3.55 -9.57
C ASP A 70 2.03 3.90 -8.17
N MET A 71 0.71 3.87 -7.99
CA MET A 71 0.07 4.04 -6.69
C MET A 71 0.46 2.91 -5.72
N ALA A 72 0.43 1.65 -6.15
CA ALA A 72 0.84 0.51 -5.35
C ALA A 72 2.31 0.63 -4.91
N VAL A 73 3.21 1.00 -5.82
CA VAL A 73 4.63 1.26 -5.52
C VAL A 73 4.78 2.37 -4.50
N THR A 74 4.06 3.49 -4.68
CA THR A 74 4.12 4.64 -3.78
C THR A 74 3.65 4.29 -2.38
N LEU A 75 2.51 3.59 -2.27
CA LEU A 75 1.94 3.17 -0.99
C LEU A 75 2.82 2.13 -0.28
N ARG A 76 3.40 1.19 -1.02
CA ARG A 76 4.36 0.24 -0.44
C ARG A 76 5.63 0.93 0.03
N SER A 77 6.13 1.90 -0.73
CA SER A 77 7.28 2.71 -0.31
C SER A 77 6.98 3.49 0.98
N LEU A 78 5.76 4.03 1.10
CA LEU A 78 5.29 4.66 2.33
C LEU A 78 5.27 3.65 3.49
N SER A 79 4.70 2.46 3.28
CA SER A 79 4.67 1.38 4.26
C SER A 79 6.07 1.02 4.77
N THR A 80 7.05 0.85 3.87
CA THR A 80 8.45 0.59 4.24
C THR A 80 9.04 1.72 5.06
N LYS A 81 8.92 2.98 4.61
CA LYS A 81 9.49 4.14 5.32
C LYS A 81 8.90 4.32 6.73
N VAL A 82 7.60 4.08 6.87
CA VAL A 82 6.90 4.15 8.16
C VAL A 82 7.34 2.98 9.06
N GLY A 83 7.49 1.76 8.51
CA GLY A 83 8.07 0.61 9.19
C GLY A 83 9.49 0.85 9.70
N ASP A 84 10.37 1.36 8.83
CA ASP A 84 11.77 1.68 9.16
C ASP A 84 11.86 2.74 10.27
N ALA A 85 10.99 3.76 10.24
CA ALA A 85 10.91 4.75 11.30
C ALA A 85 10.54 4.12 12.66
N GLY A 86 9.59 3.17 12.68
CA GLY A 86 9.22 2.44 13.88
C GLY A 86 10.35 1.57 14.45
N ILE A 87 11.11 0.89 13.58
CA ILE A 87 12.26 0.07 13.98
C ILE A 87 13.39 0.95 14.54
N ASN A 88 13.70 2.07 13.87
CA ASN A 88 14.73 3.01 14.32
C ASN A 88 14.39 3.63 15.68
N MET A 89 13.11 3.96 15.90
CA MET A 89 12.65 4.48 17.18
C MET A 89 12.84 3.45 18.30
N LYS A 90 12.38 2.20 18.10
CA LYS A 90 12.61 1.09 19.04
C LYS A 90 14.09 0.87 19.37
N ALA A 91 14.96 0.95 18.37
CA ALA A 91 16.41 0.79 18.56
C ALA A 91 17.02 1.97 19.36
N LEU A 92 16.56 3.20 19.11
CA LEU A 92 16.98 4.37 19.87
C LEU A 92 16.55 4.26 21.33
N ASP A 93 15.31 3.84 21.59
CA ASP A 93 14.78 3.73 22.94
C ASP A 93 15.46 2.63 23.74
N GLN A 94 15.75 1.47 23.14
CA GLN A 94 16.55 0.43 23.80
C GLN A 94 17.93 0.94 24.20
N ASN A 95 18.57 1.75 23.35
CA ASN A 95 19.85 2.38 23.67
C ASN A 95 19.74 3.43 24.78
N VAL A 96 18.69 4.25 24.77
CA VAL A 96 18.44 5.27 25.79
C VAL A 96 18.09 4.63 27.14
N ALA A 97 17.17 3.66 27.17
CA ALA A 97 16.82 2.89 28.36
C ALA A 97 18.05 2.16 28.95
N SER A 98 18.91 1.59 28.10
CA SER A 98 20.17 0.98 28.56
C SER A 98 21.16 1.99 29.16
N ARG A 99 21.12 3.26 28.71
CA ARG A 99 22.00 4.34 29.20
C ARG A 99 21.50 5.01 30.48
N PHE A 100 20.20 4.98 30.73
CA PHE A 100 19.58 5.60 31.92
C PHE A 100 19.01 4.58 32.94
N GLY A 101 19.15 3.28 32.67
CA GLY A 101 18.53 2.19 33.43
C GLY A 101 19.46 1.38 34.34
N VAL A 102 20.62 1.89 34.75
CA VAL A 102 21.42 1.29 35.83
C VAL A 102 22.01 2.37 36.75
N SER A 103 21.23 2.78 37.75
CA SER A 103 21.66 2.96 39.16
C SER A 103 20.42 3.02 40.05
#